data_AF-A0A1G6S8H6-F1
#
_entry.id   AF-A0A1G6S8H6-F1
#
_cell.length_a   1.000
_cell.length_b   1.000
_cell.length_c   1.000
_cell.angle_alpha   90.00
_cell.angle_beta   90.00
_cell.angle_gamma   90.00
#
_symmetry.space_group_name_H-M   'P 1'
#
loop_
_entity.id
_entity.type
_entity.pdbx_description
1 polymer ?
#
loop_
_entity_poly.entity_id
_entity_poly.type
_entity_poly.pdbx_seq_one_letter_code
_entity_poly.pdbx_strand_id
1 'polypeptide(L)'
;MEENDFVAIWLEETGNPAIERLSQLNLAIAAKAAAAIANNELTEQDLAIALDVNPDEIKRWLTGRHTFSMTIITEIAAKLEVLPE
;
A
#
# COMPACT_ATOMS: atom_id res chain seq x y z
N MET A 1 -31.28 -16.08 19.66
CA MET A 1 -31.44 -15.80 18.22
C MET A 1 -30.24 -14.97 17.84
N GLU A 2 -29.30 -15.54 17.10
CA GLU A 2 -28.25 -14.73 16.47
C GLU A 2 -28.94 -13.94 15.35
N GLU A 3 -28.86 -12.62 15.42
CA GLU A 3 -29.34 -11.76 14.35
C GLU A 3 -28.51 -12.07 13.10
N ASN A 4 -29.17 -12.41 12.00
CA ASN A 4 -28.55 -12.48 10.69
C ASN A 4 -28.02 -11.07 10.36
N ASP A 5 -26.75 -10.80 10.67
CA ASP A 5 -26.10 -9.58 10.25
C ASP A 5 -25.85 -9.65 8.75
N PHE A 6 -26.85 -9.20 7.99
CA PHE A 6 -26.82 -9.17 6.53
C PHE A 6 -25.60 -8.42 5.99
N VAL A 7 -25.04 -7.46 6.74
CA VAL A 7 -23.82 -6.75 6.34
C VAL A 7 -22.60 -7.67 6.48
N ALA A 8 -22.50 -8.42 7.58
CA ALA A 8 -21.43 -9.38 7.77
C ALA A 8 -21.46 -10.51 6.72
N ILE A 9 -22.65 -11.07 6.45
CA ILE A 9 -22.84 -12.11 5.42
C ILE A 9 -22.47 -11.57 4.03
N TRP A 10 -22.93 -10.37 3.68
CA TRP A 10 -22.61 -9.77 2.38
C TRP A 10 -21.11 -9.48 2.24
N LEU A 11 -20.44 -8.97 3.28
CA LEU A 11 -18.99 -8.77 3.29
C LEU A 11 -18.21 -10.09 3.19
N GLU A 12 -18.72 -11.17 3.77
CA GLU A 12 -18.11 -12.50 3.66
C GLU A 12 -18.24 -13.07 2.24
N GLU A 13 -19.41 -12.92 1.61
CA GLU A 13 -19.68 -13.43 0.26
C GLU A 13 -19.06 -12.59 -0.87
N THR A 14 -19.00 -11.27 -0.70
CA THR A 14 -18.54 -10.33 -1.77
C THR A 14 -17.22 -9.64 -1.47
N GLY A 15 -16.70 -9.76 -0.25
CA GLY A 15 -15.53 -9.02 0.19
C GLY A 15 -15.80 -7.52 0.39
N ASN A 16 -14.76 -6.77 0.70
CA ASN A 16 -14.80 -5.30 0.72
C ASN A 16 -13.98 -4.76 -0.46
N PRO A 17 -14.63 -4.33 -1.57
CA PRO A 17 -13.94 -3.86 -2.77
C PRO A 17 -12.96 -2.70 -2.51
N ALA A 18 -13.22 -1.89 -1.48
CA ALA A 18 -12.32 -0.79 -1.12
C ALA A 18 -11.02 -1.30 -0.48
N ILE A 19 -11.10 -2.36 0.33
CA ILE A 19 -9.92 -3.01 0.93
C ILE A 19 -9.11 -3.69 -0.17
N GLU A 20 -9.75 -4.42 -1.07
CA GLU A 20 -9.07 -5.10 -2.19
C GLU A 20 -8.34 -4.10 -3.08
N ARG A 21 -9.01 -2.99 -3.47
CA ARG A 21 -8.38 -1.93 -4.26
C ARG A 21 -7.18 -1.29 -3.53
N LEU A 22 -7.30 -1.04 -2.23
CA LEU A 22 -6.19 -0.50 -1.43
C LEU A 22 -5.00 -1.47 -1.37
N SER A 23 -5.26 -2.77 -1.22
CA SER A 23 -4.22 -3.80 -1.23
C SER A 23 -3.53 -3.90 -2.59
N GLN A 24 -4.29 -3.86 -3.69
CA GLN A 24 -3.74 -3.86 -5.04
C GLN A 24 -2.85 -2.63 -5.32
N LEU A 25 -3.30 -1.44 -4.92
CA LEU A 25 -2.52 -0.21 -5.07
C LEU A 25 -1.23 -0.25 -4.23
N ASN A 26 -1.31 -0.71 -2.97
CA ASN A 26 -0.12 -0.90 -2.14
C ASN A 26 0.89 -1.83 -2.81
N LEU A 27 0.43 -2.98 -3.32
CA LEU A 27 1.30 -3.97 -3.98
C LEU A 27 1.96 -3.37 -5.23
N ALA A 28 1.18 -2.69 -6.08
CA ALA A 28 1.67 -2.10 -7.32
C ALA A 28 2.73 -1.02 -7.05
N ILE A 29 2.48 -0.13 -6.08
CA ILE A 29 3.42 0.93 -5.73
C ILE A 29 4.66 0.39 -5.01
N ALA A 30 4.51 -0.62 -4.14
CA ALA A 30 5.65 -1.30 -3.51
C ALA A 30 6.56 -1.98 -4.54
N ALA A 31 5.99 -2.64 -5.56
CA ALA A 31 6.75 -3.25 -6.63
C ALA A 31 7.56 -2.22 -7.44
N LYS A 32 6.98 -1.06 -7.73
CA LYS A 32 7.69 0.04 -8.42
C LYS A 32 8.79 0.65 -7.54
N ALA A 33 8.52 0.88 -6.26
CA ALA A 33 9.53 1.34 -5.31
C ALA A 33 10.70 0.35 -5.23
N ALA A 34 10.42 -0.95 -5.15
CA ALA A 34 11.44 -1.99 -5.17
C ALA A 34 12.26 -1.98 -6.47
N ALA A 35 11.63 -1.75 -7.62
CA ALA A 35 12.33 -1.63 -8.90
C ALA A 35 13.24 -0.38 -8.94
N ALA A 36 12.76 0.78 -8.48
CA ALA A 36 13.57 2.00 -8.39
C ALA A 36 14.79 1.82 -7.47
N ILE A 37 14.62 1.10 -6.35
CA ILE A 37 15.74 0.73 -5.47
C ILE A 37 16.73 -0.20 -6.17
N ALA A 38 16.23 -1.23 -6.86
CA ALA A 38 17.08 -2.16 -7.60
C ALA A 38 17.89 -1.47 -8.72
N ASN A 39 17.33 -0.42 -9.33
CA ASN A 39 17.99 0.40 -10.34
C ASN A 39 18.99 1.42 -9.74
N ASN A 40 19.13 1.48 -8.41
CA ASN A 40 19.88 2.49 -7.66
C ASN A 40 19.41 3.94 -7.91
N GLU A 41 18.14 4.12 -8.28
CA GLU A 41 17.53 5.45 -8.46
C GLU A 41 17.13 6.06 -7.10
N LEU A 42 16.80 5.21 -6.13
CA LEU A 42 16.41 5.57 -4.76
C LEU A 42 16.95 4.55 -3.75
N THR A 43 17.11 4.96 -2.50
CA THR A 43 17.34 4.02 -1.38
C THR A 43 16.10 3.90 -0.48
N GLU A 44 16.02 2.83 0.31
CA GLU A 44 14.99 2.69 1.36
C GLU A 44 15.00 3.88 2.33
N GLN A 45 16.19 4.43 2.61
CA GLN A 45 16.36 5.59 3.48
C GLN A 45 15.82 6.87 2.83
N ASP A 46 15.99 7.04 1.52
CA ASP A 46 15.43 8.20 0.79
C ASP A 46 13.91 8.16 0.81
N LEU A 47 13.32 6.97 0.62
CA LEU A 47 11.87 6.79 0.75
C LEU A 47 11.39 7.09 2.18
N ALA A 48 12.11 6.62 3.20
CA ALA A 48 11.77 6.87 4.60
C ALA A 48 11.77 8.38 4.91
N ILE A 49 12.80 9.11 4.48
CA ILE A 49 12.91 10.57 4.65
C ILE A 49 11.80 11.28 3.89
N ALA A 50 11.55 10.88 2.63
CA ALA A 50 10.59 11.53 1.76
C ALA A 50 9.15 11.42 2.25
N LEU A 51 8.85 10.36 3.01
CA LEU A 51 7.52 10.05 3.55
C LEU A 51 7.39 10.38 5.05
N ASP A 52 8.47 10.85 5.68
CA ASP A 52 8.56 11.06 7.13
C ASP A 52 8.14 9.82 7.95
N VAL A 53 8.61 8.64 7.51
CA VAL A 53 8.35 7.36 8.18
C VAL A 53 9.64 6.68 8.60
N ASN A 54 9.51 5.71 9.52
CA ASN A 54 10.65 4.90 9.93
C ASN A 54 11.14 3.99 8.78
N PRO A 55 12.45 3.89 8.50
CA PRO A 55 13.01 2.96 7.51
C PRO A 55 12.58 1.50 7.69
N ASP A 56 12.36 1.04 8.93
CA ASP A 56 11.84 -0.31 9.18
C ASP A 56 10.41 -0.49 8.67
N GLU A 57 9.63 0.59 8.65
CA GLU A 57 8.29 0.58 8.08
C GLU A 57 8.32 0.46 6.56
N ILE A 58 9.29 1.11 5.89
CA ILE A 58 9.54 0.92 4.46
C ILE A 58 9.85 -0.54 4.16
N LYS A 59 10.70 -1.20 4.94
CA LYS A 59 11.02 -2.62 4.75
C LYS A 59 9.81 -3.52 4.93
N ARG A 60 8.99 -3.27 5.96
CA ARG A 60 7.75 -4.04 6.20
C ARG A 60 6.74 -3.83 5.08
N TRP A 61 6.67 -2.62 4.54
CA TRP A 61 5.82 -2.31 3.41
C TRP A 61 6.30 -2.99 2.12
N LEU A 62 7.58 -2.89 1.77
CA LEU A 62 8.16 -3.53 0.58
C LEU A 62 8.07 -5.07 0.64
N THR A 63 8.08 -5.65 1.83
CA THR A 63 7.87 -7.10 2.02
C THR A 63 6.40 -7.52 2.08
N GLY A 64 5.47 -6.56 1.95
CA GLY A 64 4.03 -6.80 2.03
C GLY A 64 3.51 -7.17 3.42
N ARG A 65 4.34 -7.04 4.47
CA ARG A 65 3.92 -7.29 5.85
C ARG A 65 2.98 -6.20 6.34
N HIS A 66 3.25 -4.95 5.97
CA HIS A 66 2.44 -3.79 6.32
C HIS A 66 1.90 -3.12 5.05
N THR A 67 0.77 -2.44 5.18
CA THR A 67 0.17 -1.62 4.11
C THR A 67 0.16 -0.17 4.54
N PHE A 68 0.30 0.74 3.57
CA PHE A 68 0.11 2.16 3.81
C PHE A 68 -1.34 2.59 3.56
N SER A 69 -1.69 3.73 4.13
CA SER A 69 -2.96 4.41 3.86
C SER A 69 -2.98 4.96 2.44
N MET A 70 -4.19 5.23 1.92
CA MET A 70 -4.35 5.81 0.58
C MET A 70 -3.61 7.15 0.42
N THR A 71 -3.57 7.97 1.47
CA THR A 71 -2.84 9.24 1.47
C THR A 71 -1.37 9.03 1.19
N ILE A 72 -0.72 8.16 1.97
CA ILE A 72 0.71 7.85 1.83
C ILE A 72 0.97 7.18 0.47
N ILE A 73 0.13 6.25 0.03
CA ILE A 73 0.27 5.63 -1.30
C ILE A 73 0.25 6.68 -2.41
N THR A 74 -0.64 7.66 -2.33
CA THR A 74 -0.76 8.72 -3.34
C THR A 74 0.49 9.61 -3.34
N GLU A 75 1.03 9.94 -2.16
CA GLU A 75 2.29 10.69 -2.03
C GLU A 75 3.49 9.94 -2.61
N ILE A 76 3.58 8.62 -2.35
CA ILE A 76 4.62 7.76 -2.92
C ILE A 76 4.48 7.72 -4.45
N ALA A 77 3.26 7.50 -4.93
CA ALA A 77 2.98 7.42 -6.36
C ALA A 77 3.40 8.72 -7.07
N ALA A 78 3.04 9.88 -6.52
CA ALA A 78 3.44 11.19 -7.05
C ALA A 78 4.97 11.38 -7.09
N LYS A 79 5.69 10.96 -6.04
CA LYS A 79 7.17 11.04 -5.99
C LYS A 79 7.86 10.09 -6.95
N LEU A 80 7.24 8.95 -7.24
CA LEU A 80 7.71 7.99 -8.25
C LEU A 80 7.27 8.38 -9.68
N GLU A 81 6.64 9.54 -9.88
CA GLU A 81 6.05 9.99 -11.16
C GLU A 81 4.99 9.02 -11.72
N VAL A 82 4.26 8.36 -10.84
CA VAL A 82 3.19 7.42 -11.16
C VAL A 82 1.86 8.04 -10.76
N LEU A 83 1.02 8.39 -11.74
CA LEU A 83 -0.38 8.67 -11.45
C LEU A 83 -1.11 7.34 -11.18
N PRO A 84 -1.82 7.18 -10.05
CA PRO A 84 -2.78 6.09 -9.92
C PRO A 84 -3.95 6.38 -10.88
N GLU A 85 -4.15 5.52 -11.88
CA GLU A 85 -5.35 5.52 -12.73
C GLU A 85 -6.59 5.04 -11.96
#